data_AF-X6BHS6-F1
#
_entry.id   AF-X6BHS6-F1
#
_cell.length_a   1.000
_cell.length_b   1.000
_cell.length_c   1.000
_cell.angle_alpha   90.00
_cell.angle_beta   90.00
_cell.angle_gamma   90.00
#
_symmetry.space_group_name_H-M   'P 1'
#
loop_
_entity.id
_entity.type
_entity.pdbx_description
1 polymer ?
#
loop_
_entity_poly.entity_id
_entity_poly.type
_entity_poly.pdbx_seq_one_letter_code
_entity_poly.pdbx_strand_id
1 'polypeptide(L)' 'MTTSAPISPIFAAYNFARRLKTLKGLTPYEFICKAWASQPERFKLNPLQQMPGPNI' A
#
# COMPACT_ATOMS: atom_id res chain seq x y z
N MET A 1 -18.71 -11.57 -21.47
CA MET A 1 -18.32 -11.99 -20.11
C MET A 1 -16.79 -12.14 -20.10
N THR A 2 -16.07 -11.10 -19.73
CA THR A 2 -14.60 -11.15 -19.66
C THR A 2 -14.21 -11.73 -18.31
N THR A 3 -13.95 -13.05 -18.26
CA THR A 3 -13.34 -13.67 -17.08
C THR A 3 -11.92 -13.14 -16.99
N SER A 4 -11.68 -12.17 -16.10
CA SER A 4 -10.33 -11.76 -15.73
C SER A 4 -9.61 -12.99 -15.19
N ALA A 5 -8.63 -13.50 -15.93
CA ALA A 5 -7.79 -14.60 -15.48
C ALA A 5 -7.27 -14.27 -14.07
N PRO A 6 -7.37 -15.18 -13.08
CA PRO A 6 -6.86 -14.92 -11.76
C PRO A 6 -5.37 -14.69 -11.89
N ILE A 7 -4.92 -13.46 -11.60
CA ILE A 7 -3.50 -13.12 -11.53
C ILE A 7 -2.90 -14.13 -10.56
N SER A 8 -2.08 -15.04 -11.08
CA SER A 8 -1.55 -16.14 -10.27
C SER A 8 -0.87 -15.56 -9.01
N PRO A 9 -1.05 -16.19 -7.84
CA PRO A 9 -0.61 -15.65 -6.55
C PRO A 9 0.89 -15.33 -6.54
N ILE A 10 1.68 -16.03 -7.36
CA ILE A 10 3.11 -15.79 -7.55
C ILE A 10 3.36 -14.43 -8.22
N PHE A 11 2.61 -14.10 -9.28
CA PHE A 11 2.73 -12.81 -9.97
C PHE A 11 2.21 -11.65 -9.11
N ALA A 12 1.17 -11.87 -8.32
CA ALA A 12 0.67 -10.89 -7.36
C ALA A 12 1.73 -10.60 -6.28
N ALA A 13 2.33 -11.65 -5.70
CA ALA A 13 3.39 -11.53 -4.70
C ALA A 13 4.65 -10.85 -5.28
N TYR A 14 5.05 -11.19 -6.51
CA TYR A 14 6.19 -10.55 -7.18
C TYR A 14 5.95 -9.05 -7.41
N ASN A 15 4.77 -8.67 -7.92
CA ASN A 15 4.42 -7.27 -8.12
C ASN A 15 4.32 -6.50 -6.79
N PHE A 16 3.80 -7.14 -5.73
CA PHE A 16 3.76 -6.57 -4.39
C PHE A 16 5.16 -6.36 -3.80
N ALA A 17 6.02 -7.37 -3.84
CA ALA A 17 7.41 -7.28 -3.40
C ALA A 17 8.21 -6.23 -4.20
N ARG A 18 7.95 -6.11 -5.51
CA ARG A 18 8.55 -5.06 -6.36
C ARG A 18 8.10 -3.66 -5.91
N ARG A 19 6.82 -3.47 -5.59
CA ARG A 19 6.32 -2.21 -5.01
C ARG A 19 6.98 -1.91 -3.66
N LEU A 20 7.14 -2.90 -2.78
CA LEU A 20 7.86 -2.72 -1.51
C LEU A 20 9.33 -2.30 -1.70
N LYS A 21 10.03 -2.86 -2.69
CA LYS A 21 11.40 -2.43 -3.02
C LYS A 21 11.48 -0.94 -3.39
N THR A 22 10.45 -0.39 -4.03
CA THR A 22 10.41 1.05 -4.37
C THR A 22 10.20 1.96 -3.16
N LEU A 23 9.74 1.41 -2.03
CA LEU A 23 9.58 2.14 -0.77
C LEU A 23 10.91 2.34 -0.02
N LYS A 24 12.06 1.96 -0.60
CA LYS A 24 13.40 2.08 0.00
C LYS A 24 13.53 1.43 1.39
N GLY A 25 12.84 0.30 1.60
CA GLY A 25 12.81 -0.39 2.89
C GLY A 25 11.81 0.19 3.90
N LEU A 26 11.01 1.18 3.50
CA LEU A 26 9.89 1.65 4.32
C LEU A 26 8.73 0.66 4.20
N THR A 27 8.08 0.43 5.34
CA THR A 27 6.78 -0.24 5.34
C THR A 27 5.76 0.63 4.59
N PRO A 28 4.71 0.04 3.99
CA PRO A 28 3.64 0.81 3.35
C PRO A 28 3.08 1.91 4.26
N TYR A 29 2.99 1.64 5.56
CA TYR A 29 2.59 2.61 6.57
C TYR A 29 3.56 3.81 6.65
N GLU A 30 4.86 3.55 6.85
CA GLU A 30 5.86 4.61 6.95
C GLU A 30 5.96 5.45 5.68
N PHE A 31 5.78 4.82 4.51
CA PHE A 31 5.73 5.54 3.25
C PHE A 31 4.52 6.48 3.19
N ILE A 32 3.33 6.00 3.56
CA ILE A 32 2.11 6.81 3.59
C ILE A 32 2.25 7.95 4.60
N CYS A 33 2.75 7.69 5.81
CA CYS A 33 2.98 8.74 6.82
C CYS A 33 3.99 9.79 6.34
N LYS A 34 5.09 9.38 5.70
CA LYS A 34 6.07 10.32 5.13
C LYS A 34 5.50 11.13 3.96
N ALA A 35 4.77 10.47 3.06
CA ALA A 35 4.12 11.14 1.93
C ALA A 35 3.05 12.13 2.39
N TRP A 36 2.28 11.77 3.42
CA TRP A 36 1.31 12.65 4.06
C TRP A 36 1.97 13.85 4.75
N ALA A 37 3.05 13.63 5.49
CA ALA A 37 3.80 14.71 6.14
C ALA A 37 4.47 15.67 5.13
N SER A 38 4.98 15.17 4.00
CA SER A 38 5.58 16.01 2.96
C SER A 38 4.55 16.69 2.05
N GLN A 39 3.42 16.05 1.78
CA GLN A 39 2.44 16.52 0.78
C GLN A 39 1.01 16.19 1.23
N PRO A 40 0.51 16.85 2.30
CA PRO A 40 -0.80 16.56 2.86
C PRO A 40 -1.94 16.82 1.86
N GLU A 41 -1.78 17.82 0.98
CA GLU A 41 -2.75 18.18 -0.07
C GLU A 41 -3.07 17.05 -1.05
N ARG A 42 -2.18 16.06 -1.19
CA ARG A 42 -2.42 14.90 -2.07
C ARG A 42 -3.36 13.87 -1.46
N PHE A 43 -3.65 13.97 -0.17
CA PHE A 43 -4.45 13.01 0.57
C PHE A 43 -5.76 13.66 1.02
N LYS A 44 -6.90 13.12 0.53
CA LYS A 44 -8.24 13.56 0.97
C LYS A 44 -8.64 13.04 2.35
N LEU A 45 -7.98 11.97 2.82
CA LEU A 45 -8.29 11.29 4.08
C LEU A 45 -7.03 11.16 4.92
N ASN A 46 -7.18 11.32 6.23
CA ASN A 46 -6.08 11.15 7.16
C ASN A 46 -5.75 9.64 7.28
N PRO A 47 -4.53 9.21 6.89
CA PRO A 47 -4.16 7.79 6.95
C PRO A 47 -4.19 7.21 8.36
N LEU A 48 -4.10 8.04 9.41
CA LEU A 48 -4.19 7.61 10.81
C LEU A 48 -5.58 7.04 11.16
N GLN A 49 -6.64 7.44 10.44
CA GLN A 49 -8.01 6.96 10.69
C GLN A 49 -8.33 5.63 10.02
N GLN A 50 -7.50 5.18 9.07
CA GLN A 50 -7.69 3.93 8.33
C GLN A 50 -6.94 2.75 8.95
N MET A 51 -6.29 2.91 10.11
CA MET A 51 -5.71 1.79 10.85
C MET A 51 -6.86 0.91 11.37
N PRO A 52 -7.08 -0.30 10.81
CA PRO A 52 -7.87 -1.28 11.53
C PRO A 52 -7.06 -1.57 12.79
N GLY A 53 -7.66 -1.35 13.96
CA GLY A 53 -7.02 -1.73 15.21
C GLY A 53 -6.58 -3.20 15.15
N PRO A 54 -5.60 -3.63 15.96
CA PRO A 54 -5.18 -5.02 16.01
C PRO A 54 -6.41 -5.91 16.17
N ASN A 55 -6.65 -6.77 15.19
CA ASN A 55 -7.70 -7.78 15.29
C ASN A 55 -7.23 -8.82 16.29
N ILE A 56 -7.55 -8.59 17.56
CA ILE A 56 -7.45 -9.58 18.64
C ILE A 56 -8.45 -10.71 18.37
#